data_AF-A0A7V1NB92-F1
#
_entry.id   AF-A0A7V1NB92-F1
#
_cell.length_a   1.000
_cell.length_b   1.000
_cell.length_c   1.000
_cell.angle_alpha   90.00
_cell.angle_beta   90.00
_cell.angle_gamma   90.00
#
_symmetry.space_group_name_H-M   'P 1'
#
loop_
_entity.id
_entity.type
_entity.pdbx_description
1 polymer ?
#
loop_
_entity_poly.entity_id
_entity_poly.type
_entity_poly.pdbx_seq_one_letter_code
_entity_poly.pdbx_strand_id
1 'polypeptide(L)' 'FHHQWEPDVLRVEPEFADEVIAALEARGHVVERSPRPWSAAEVIVIDPKTGRALGGSDPRTDGAAVGVDRIDPRGEAR' A
#
# COMPACT_ATOMS: atom_id res chain seq x y z
N PHE A 1 -9.33 2.03 0.67
CA PHE A 1 -10.47 2.07 1.62
C PHE A 1 -10.33 0.91 2.59
N HIS A 2 -10.87 1.04 3.79
CA HIS A 2 -10.91 -0.03 4.78
C HIS A 2 -12.33 -0.10 5.36
N HIS A 3 -12.89 -1.30 5.40
CA HIS A 3 -14.19 -1.57 6.01
C HIS A 3 -14.04 -2.82 6.89
N GLN A 4 -14.65 -2.78 8.06
CA GLN A 4 -14.60 -3.84 9.05
C GLN A 4 -16.00 -4.12 9.55
N TRP A 5 -16.21 -5.32 10.09
CA TRP A 5 -17.51 -5.75 10.60
C TRP A 5 -18.08 -4.81 11.66
N GLU A 6 -17.23 -4.35 12.59
CA GLU A 6 -17.62 -3.40 13.63
C GLU A 6 -16.49 -2.40 13.95
N PRO A 7 -16.78 -1.08 14.01
CA PRO A 7 -18.03 -0.44 13.58
C PRO A 7 -18.24 -0.54 12.06
N ASP A 8 -19.49 -0.57 11.61
CA ASP A 8 -19.89 -0.57 10.19
C ASP A 8 -19.65 0.81 9.56
N VAL A 9 -18.38 1.12 9.31
CA VAL A 9 -17.92 2.39 8.76
C VAL A 9 -16.91 2.12 7.66
N LEU A 10 -17.15 2.73 6.50
CA LEU A 10 -16.19 2.75 5.41
C LEU A 10 -15.19 3.86 5.66
N ARG A 11 -13.95 3.51 6.00
CA ARG A 11 -12.87 4.48 6.04
C ARG A 11 -12.30 4.64 4.65
N VAL A 12 -12.00 5.87 4.23
CA VAL A 12 -11.29 6.17 2.98
C VAL A 12 -10.05 7.05 3.23
N GLU A 13 -9.05 6.94 2.35
CA GLU A 13 -7.87 7.82 2.38
C GLU A 13 -8.21 9.23 1.88
N PRO A 14 -7.39 10.25 2.20
CA PRO A 14 -7.65 11.65 1.82
C PRO A 14 -7.95 11.86 0.33
N GLU A 15 -7.31 11.08 -0.55
CA GLU A 15 -7.30 11.27 -2.00
C GLU A 15 -8.55 10.74 -2.72
N PHE A 16 -9.48 10.07 -2.01
CA PHE A 16 -10.75 9.65 -2.62
C PHE A 16 -11.51 10.86 -3.16
N ALA A 17 -12.10 10.79 -4.35
CA ALA A 17 -12.85 11.92 -4.90
C ALA A 17 -14.14 12.18 -4.10
N ASP A 18 -14.50 13.45 -3.92
CA ASP A 18 -15.68 13.85 -3.14
C ASP A 18 -16.98 13.29 -3.74
N GLU A 19 -17.06 13.23 -5.08
CA GLU A 19 -18.17 12.61 -5.81
C GLU A 19 -18.34 11.11 -5.51
N VAL A 20 -17.23 10.40 -5.26
CA VAL A 20 -17.26 8.99 -4.88
C VAL A 20 -17.78 8.85 -3.45
N ILE A 21 -17.31 9.70 -2.52
CA ILE A 21 -17.79 9.72 -1.13
C ILE A 21 -19.31 9.99 -1.10
N ALA A 22 -19.77 11.04 -1.78
CA ALA A 22 -21.19 11.38 -1.84
C ALA A 22 -22.04 10.26 -2.46
N ALA A 23 -21.54 9.56 -3.49
CA ALA A 23 -22.24 8.44 -4.10
C ALA A 23 -22.32 7.20 -3.18
N LEU A 24 -21.37 7.02 -2.28
CA LEU A 24 -21.38 5.97 -1.25
C LEU A 24 -22.32 6.31 -0.10
N GLU A 25 -22.31 7.56 0.37
CA GLU A 25 -23.25 8.05 1.39
C GLU A 25 -24.70 7.97 0.89
N ALA A 26 -24.96 8.33 -0.37
CA ALA A 26 -26.28 8.20 -1.00
C ALA A 26 -26.78 6.74 -1.10
N ARG A 27 -25.87 5.75 -1.02
CA ARG A 27 -26.18 4.32 -0.95
C ARG A 27 -26.40 3.81 0.47
N GLY A 28 -26.28 4.68 1.47
CA GLY A 28 -26.47 4.35 2.88
C GLY A 28 -25.20 3.97 3.64
N HIS A 29 -24.02 4.13 3.03
CA HIS A 29 -22.76 3.89 3.74
C HIS A 29 -22.44 5.07 4.67
N VAL A 30 -21.96 4.78 5.88
CA VAL A 30 -21.27 5.78 6.71
C VAL A 30 -19.81 5.82 6.27
N VAL A 31 -19.36 6.96 5.75
CA VAL A 31 -18.00 7.13 5.22
C VAL A 31 -17.20 8.08 6.11
N GLU A 32 -16.02 7.65 6.54
CA GLU A 32 -15.06 8.48 7.28
C GLU A 32 -13.80 8.70 6.45
N ARG A 33 -13.52 9.95 6.10
CA ARG A 33 -12.25 10.31 5.47
C ARG A 33 -11.16 10.43 6.53
N SER A 34 -10.06 9.69 6.33
CA SER A 34 -8.92 9.80 7.22
C SER A 34 -8.22 11.16 7.05
N PRO A 35 -7.66 11.75 8.12
CA PRO A 35 -6.85 12.96 8.00
C PRO A 35 -5.47 12.73 7.38
N ARG A 36 -5.08 11.46 7.16
CA ARG A 36 -3.77 11.09 6.63
C ARG A 36 -3.86 9.81 5.78
N PRO A 37 -2.91 9.57 4.86
CA PRO A 37 -2.75 8.28 4.20
C PRO A 37 -2.41 7.16 5.21
N TRP A 38 -2.64 5.92 4.79
CA TRP A 38 -2.39 4.72 5.58
C TRP A 38 -1.30 3.84 5.00
N SER A 39 -0.54 3.25 5.91
CA SER A 39 0.49 2.25 5.60
C SER A 39 1.53 2.77 4.60
N ALA A 40 2.40 1.86 4.15
CA ALA A 40 3.34 2.02 3.05
C ALA A 40 3.58 0.62 2.46
N ALA A 41 3.40 0.47 1.15
CA ALA A 41 3.52 -0.82 0.49
C ALA A 41 4.97 -1.08 0.03
N GLU A 42 5.56 -2.16 0.51
CA GLU A 42 6.88 -2.63 0.08
C GLU A 42 6.71 -3.90 -0.75
N VAL A 43 7.30 -3.95 -1.94
CA VAL A 43 7.03 -5.01 -2.92
C VAL A 43 8.32 -5.51 -3.56
N ILE A 44 8.40 -6.81 -3.81
CA ILE A 44 9.38 -7.43 -4.70
C ILE A 44 8.63 -8.17 -5.81
N VAL A 45 8.92 -7.84 -7.06
CA VAL A 45 8.44 -8.57 -8.24
C VAL A 45 9.58 -9.42 -8.78
N ILE A 46 9.35 -10.72 -8.94
CA ILE A 46 10.31 -11.62 -9.61
C ILE A 46 9.93 -11.71 -11.08
N ASP A 47 10.83 -11.28 -11.98
CA ASP A 47 10.68 -11.51 -13.41
C ASP A 47 10.89 -13.02 -13.70
N PRO A 48 9.85 -13.76 -14.11
CA PRO A 48 9.95 -15.21 -14.31
C PRO A 48 10.86 -15.58 -15.50
N LYS A 49 11.17 -14.66 -16.41
CA LYS A 49 12.04 -14.93 -17.56
C LYS A 49 13.52 -14.83 -17.20
N THR A 50 13.88 -13.86 -16.37
CA THR A 50 15.28 -13.54 -16.05
C THR A 50 15.68 -13.93 -14.62
N GLY A 51 14.71 -14.21 -13.75
CA GLY A 51 14.93 -14.45 -12.32
C GLY A 51 15.29 -13.19 -11.53
N ARG A 52 15.23 -12.00 -12.14
CA ARG A 52 15.57 -10.73 -11.47
C ARG A 52 14.49 -10.32 -10.47
N ALA A 53 14.92 -9.81 -9.32
CA ALA A 53 14.06 -9.19 -8.33
C ALA A 53 14.02 -7.67 -8.55
N LEU A 54 12.82 -7.11 -8.69
CA LEU A 54 12.55 -5.69 -8.82
C LEU A 54 11.85 -5.22 -7.55
N GLY A 55 12.52 -4.37 -6.77
CA GLY A 55 11.96 -3.81 -5.55
C GLY A 55 11.20 -2.50 -5.81
N GLY A 56 10.09 -2.32 -5.12
CA GLY A 56 9.35 -1.06 -5.05
C GLY A 56 9.14 -0.69 -3.58
N SER A 57 9.52 0.54 -3.23
CA SER A 57 9.26 1.13 -1.91
C SER A 57 8.30 2.29 -2.07
N ASP A 58 7.34 2.38 -1.15
CA ASP A 58 6.32 3.41 -1.17
C ASP A 58 6.93 4.75 -0.71
N PRO A 59 6.81 5.83 -1.51
CA PRO A 59 7.47 7.10 -1.19
C PRO A 59 6.89 7.80 0.06
N ARG A 60 5.83 7.26 0.67
CA ARG A 60 5.21 7.80 1.88
C ARG A 60 6.01 7.50 3.15
N THR A 61 7.04 6.65 3.08
CA THR A 61 7.99 6.39 4.17
C THR A 61 9.42 6.59 3.68
N ASP A 62 10.36 6.64 4.62
CA ASP A 62 11.81 6.68 4.32
C ASP A 62 12.37 5.29 3.93
N GLY A 63 11.54 4.46 3.29
CA GLY A 63 11.90 3.12 2.83
C GLY A 63 12.84 3.15 1.62
N ALA A 64 13.47 2.01 1.33
CA ALA A 64 14.33 1.86 0.16
C ALA A 64 14.31 0.43 -0.38
N ALA A 65 14.26 0.31 -1.71
CA ALA A 65 14.51 -0.94 -2.41
C ALA A 65 16.00 -1.05 -2.76
N VAL A 66 16.71 -1.96 -2.09
CA VAL A 66 18.14 -2.21 -2.34
C VAL A 66 18.32 -3.59 -2.96
N GLY A 67 18.85 -3.63 -4.19
CA GLY A 67 19.20 -4.87 -4.87
C GLY A 67 20.58 -5.39 -4.44
N VAL A 68 20.73 -6.71 -4.44
CA VAL A 68 22.03 -7.37 -4.26
C VAL A 68 22.26 -8.38 -5.39
N ASP A 69 23.44 -8.38 -6.00
CA ASP A 69 23.77 -9.27 -7.13
C ASP A 69 24.00 -10.73 -6.70
N ARG A 70 24.30 -10.94 -5.42
CA ARG A 70 24.44 -12.26 -4.77
C ARG A 70 23.91 -12.18 -3.35
N ILE A 71 23.02 -13.10 -3.00
CA ILE A 71 22.84 -13.48 -1.60
C ILE A 71 24.05 -14.36 -1.26
N ASP A 72 25.06 -13.86 -0.53
CA ASP A 72 26.01 -14.77 0.12
C ASP A 72 25.17 -15.74 0.95
N PRO A 73 25.30 -17.08 0.79
CA PRO A 73 24.55 -18.04 1.59
C PRO A 73 24.73 -17.88 3.11
N ARG A 74 25.63 -16.99 3.56
CA ARG A 74 25.89 -16.61 4.94
C ARG A 74 25.26 -15.27 5.39
N GLY A 75 24.58 -14.53 4.50
CA GLY A 75 23.80 -13.35 4.87
C GLY A 75 24.59 -12.07 5.18
N GLU A 76 25.85 -11.95 4.75
CA GLU A 76 26.64 -10.73 4.93
C GLU A 76 26.65 -9.90 3.65
N ALA A 77 26.26 -8.63 3.75
CA ALA A 77 26.38 -7.66 2.67
C ALA A 77 27.87 -7.34 2.43
N ARG A 78 28.33 -7.48 1.19
CA ARG A 78 29.60 -6.91 0.72
C ARG A 78 29.34 -5.84 -0.32
#